data_AF-A0A6D2JTN7-F1
#
_entry.id   AF-A0A6D2JTN7-F1
#
_cell.length_a   1.000
_cell.length_b   1.000
_cell.length_c   1.000
_cell.angle_alpha   90.00
_cell.angle_beta   90.00
_cell.angle_gamma   90.00
#
_symmetry.space_group_name_H-M   'P 1'
#
loop_
_entity.id
_entity.type
_entity.pdbx_description
1 polymer ?
#
loop_
_entity_poly.entity_id
_entity_poly.type
_entity_poly.pdbx_seq_one_letter_code
_entity_poly.pdbx_strand_id
1 'polypeptide(L)'
;MSLEVEDPIGNSTCNLDTAIWYFNQPDHSVTPPKGRMELAVTRCLLEKEIRCNQILLLDDFYRRGMPNWMPEDALTGSDKLQYYEMKESEVEQEKEWLHLYAQLALLAFGFYPEHDREEPVELRKIVVQTKEDVESKNKARAKNAFFYITFKCSGGQDYKAIIRRTTEQWPEHMALEVESFKAHHYIN
;
A
#
# COMPACT_ATOMS: atom_id res chain seq x y z
N MET A 1 1.70 -18.92 -1.88
CA MET A 1 2.16 -19.35 -0.55
C MET A 1 0.93 -19.44 0.34
N SER A 2 0.74 -20.56 1.04
CA SER A 2 -0.31 -20.69 2.06
C SER A 2 0.31 -20.37 3.41
N LEU A 3 -0.32 -19.49 4.18
CA LEU A 3 0.09 -19.11 5.54
C LEU A 3 -0.98 -19.56 6.52
N GLU A 4 -0.57 -20.19 7.63
CA GLU A 4 -1.46 -20.42 8.76
C GLU A 4 -1.44 -19.19 9.67
N VAL A 5 -2.62 -18.69 10.02
CA VAL A 5 -2.80 -17.43 10.76
C VAL A 5 -3.70 -17.70 11.97
N GLU A 6 -3.34 -17.15 13.12
CA GLU A 6 -4.16 -17.22 14.33
C GLU A 6 -5.25 -16.14 14.31
N ASP A 7 -6.50 -16.53 14.55
CA ASP A 7 -7.60 -15.63 14.86
C ASP A 7 -7.79 -15.57 16.40
N PRO A 8 -7.30 -14.50 17.06
CA PRO A 8 -7.40 -14.38 18.50
C PRO A 8 -8.83 -14.12 19.00
N ILE A 9 -9.74 -13.66 18.13
CA ILE A 9 -11.15 -13.42 18.49
C ILE A 9 -11.92 -14.74 18.44
N GLY A 10 -11.66 -15.55 17.42
CA GLY A 10 -12.22 -16.88 17.25
C GLY A 10 -11.55 -17.96 18.11
N ASN A 11 -10.34 -17.69 18.61
CA ASN A 11 -9.43 -18.69 19.18
C ASN A 11 -9.28 -19.92 18.26
N SER A 12 -9.06 -19.64 16.97
CA SER A 12 -8.98 -20.61 15.87
C SER A 12 -7.79 -20.28 14.97
N THR A 13 -7.38 -21.22 14.12
CA THR A 13 -6.43 -20.93 13.03
C THR A 13 -7.15 -20.92 11.69
N CYS A 14 -6.67 -20.09 10.76
CA CYS A 14 -7.16 -20.05 9.39
C CYS A 14 -6.01 -20.10 8.38
N ASN A 15 -6.32 -20.51 7.16
CA ASN A 15 -5.35 -20.50 6.06
C ASN A 15 -5.58 -19.31 5.16
N LEU A 16 -4.49 -18.59 4.86
CA LEU A 16 -4.43 -17.47 3.94
C LEU A 16 -3.58 -17.86 2.73
N ASP A 17 -4.19 -17.93 1.56
CA ASP A 17 -3.46 -18.08 0.31
C ASP A 17 -3.03 -16.71 -0.22
N THR A 18 -1.73 -16.53 -0.42
CA THR A 18 -1.11 -15.32 -0.94
C THR A 18 -0.30 -15.61 -2.20
N ALA A 19 -0.28 -14.66 -3.12
CA ALA A 19 0.57 -14.69 -4.30
C ALA A 19 1.32 -13.35 -4.42
N ILE A 20 2.60 -13.41 -4.77
CA ILE A 20 3.42 -12.24 -5.06
C ILE A 20 3.82 -12.31 -6.52
N TRP A 21 3.53 -11.24 -7.25
CA TRP A 21 3.86 -11.10 -8.65
C TRP A 21 4.86 -9.96 -8.83
N TYR A 22 5.98 -10.25 -9.49
CA TYR A 22 6.98 -9.26 -9.87
C TYR A 22 6.75 -8.91 -11.33
N PHE A 23 6.27 -7.69 -11.61
CA PHE A 23 5.90 -7.32 -12.97
C PHE A 23 7.08 -6.85 -13.81
N ASN A 24 8.15 -6.33 -13.19
CA ASN A 24 9.34 -5.85 -13.91
C ASN A 24 10.62 -6.12 -13.10
N GLN A 25 11.73 -6.37 -13.81
CA GLN A 25 13.05 -6.06 -13.23
C GLN A 25 13.15 -4.53 -13.10
N PRO A 26 13.81 -4.00 -12.06
CA PRO A 26 13.99 -2.56 -11.92
C PRO A 26 14.58 -2.00 -13.22
N ASP A 27 13.87 -1.06 -13.85
CA ASP A 27 14.37 -0.43 -15.06
C ASP A 27 15.53 0.51 -14.69
N HIS A 28 16.75 -0.03 -14.73
CA HIS A 28 17.97 0.70 -14.42
C HIS A 28 18.29 1.80 -15.47
N SER A 29 17.56 1.86 -16.60
CA SER A 29 17.72 2.93 -17.59
C SER A 29 17.01 4.23 -17.16
N VAL A 30 16.06 4.14 -16.23
CA VAL A 30 15.42 5.30 -15.60
C VAL A 30 16.16 5.62 -14.30
N THR A 31 16.51 6.89 -14.11
CA THR A 31 17.12 7.35 -12.86
C THR A 31 16.12 8.20 -12.08
N PRO A 32 15.63 7.73 -10.91
CA PRO A 32 15.91 6.45 -10.25
C PRO A 32 15.13 5.26 -10.86
N PRO A 33 15.58 4.01 -10.63
CA PRO A 33 14.92 2.81 -11.15
C PRO A 33 13.48 2.73 -10.67
N LYS A 34 12.56 2.39 -11.58
CA LYS A 34 11.16 2.11 -11.24
C LYS A 34 10.97 0.62 -11.04
N GLY A 35 10.49 0.25 -9.87
CA GLY A 35 10.09 -1.12 -9.53
C GLY A 35 8.58 -1.22 -9.40
N ARG A 36 7.98 -2.30 -9.94
CA ARG A 36 6.55 -2.61 -9.80
C ARG A 36 6.36 -4.01 -9.23
N MET A 37 5.63 -4.09 -8.12
CA MET A 37 5.30 -5.34 -7.45
C MET A 37 3.80 -5.39 -7.14
N GLU A 38 3.22 -6.59 -7.14
CA GLU A 38 1.88 -6.83 -6.64
C GLU A 38 1.88 -7.95 -5.58
N LEU A 39 1.26 -7.67 -4.44
CA LEU A 39 0.91 -8.67 -3.44
C LEU A 39 -0.61 -8.87 -3.49
N ALA A 40 -1.04 -10.10 -3.78
CA ALA A 40 -2.44 -10.48 -3.81
C ALA A 40 -2.75 -11.51 -2.72
N VAL A 41 -3.80 -11.25 -1.94
CA VAL A 41 -4.48 -12.27 -1.14
C VAL A 41 -5.53 -12.90 -2.04
N THR A 42 -5.46 -14.22 -2.24
CA THR A 42 -6.32 -14.94 -3.19
C THR A 42 -7.34 -15.85 -2.50
N ARG A 43 -7.17 -16.12 -1.20
CA ARG A 43 -8.13 -16.88 -0.40
C ARG A 43 -7.94 -16.62 1.08
N CYS A 44 -9.04 -16.41 1.79
CA CYS A 44 -9.07 -16.34 3.25
C CYS A 44 -10.23 -17.22 3.75
N LEU A 45 -9.90 -18.36 4.38
CA LEU A 45 -10.89 -19.31 4.88
C LEU A 45 -11.15 -19.10 6.38
N LEU A 46 -12.12 -18.24 6.71
CA LEU A 46 -12.58 -18.09 8.10
C LEU A 46 -13.54 -19.24 8.46
N GLU A 47 -13.28 -19.95 9.57
CA GLU A 47 -14.10 -21.10 10.03
C GLU A 47 -15.58 -20.76 10.25
N LYS A 48 -15.88 -19.49 10.54
CA LYS A 48 -17.24 -18.94 10.56
C LYS A 48 -17.46 -18.16 9.28
N GLU A 49 -17.88 -18.87 8.24
CA GLU A 49 -18.19 -18.35 6.91
C GLU A 49 -19.34 -17.31 6.99
N ILE A 50 -19.04 -16.06 7.36
CA ILE A 50 -19.90 -14.93 6.99
C ILE A 50 -19.65 -14.76 5.49
N ARG A 51 -20.51 -15.35 4.67
CA ARG A 51 -20.52 -15.18 3.21
C ARG A 51 -20.79 -13.72 2.85
N CYS A 52 -19.78 -12.87 2.98
CA CYS A 52 -19.76 -11.55 2.37
C CYS A 52 -19.38 -11.71 0.90
N ASN A 53 -20.16 -12.46 0.11
CA ASN A 53 -19.88 -12.67 -1.32
C ASN A 53 -20.27 -11.43 -2.15
N GLN A 54 -19.83 -10.24 -1.71
CA GLN A 54 -19.94 -9.02 -2.48
C GLN A 54 -18.83 -9.03 -3.53
N ILE A 55 -19.20 -9.32 -4.77
CA ILE A 55 -18.40 -8.95 -5.94
C ILE A 55 -18.45 -7.43 -6.01
N LEU A 56 -17.31 -6.78 -5.79
CA LEU A 56 -17.17 -5.34 -5.87
C LEU A 56 -16.73 -5.00 -7.29
N LEU A 57 -17.62 -4.36 -8.05
CA LEU A 57 -17.23 -3.81 -9.35
C LEU A 57 -16.20 -2.71 -9.11
N LEU A 58 -14.95 -3.00 -9.44
CA LEU A 58 -13.86 -2.05 -9.31
C LEU A 58 -14.07 -0.90 -10.29
N ASP A 59 -14.13 0.31 -9.75
CA ASP A 59 -14.30 1.54 -10.50
C ASP A 59 -13.12 1.78 -11.46
N ASP A 60 -13.41 2.35 -12.63
CA ASP A 60 -12.40 2.70 -13.63
C ASP A 60 -11.30 3.61 -13.09
N PHE A 61 -11.59 4.41 -12.06
CA PHE A 61 -10.60 5.21 -11.36
C PHE A 61 -9.45 4.37 -10.80
N TYR A 62 -9.75 3.19 -10.23
CA TYR A 62 -8.76 2.29 -9.65
C TYR A 62 -8.20 1.28 -10.66
N ARG A 63 -8.85 1.08 -11.82
CA ARG A 63 -8.44 0.13 -12.87
C ARG A 63 -7.37 0.67 -13.83
N ARG A 64 -7.18 1.99 -13.90
CA ARG A 64 -6.19 2.65 -14.79
C ARG A 64 -4.74 2.27 -14.45
N GLY A 65 -3.76 2.70 -15.24
CA GLY A 65 -2.35 2.55 -14.86
C GLY A 65 -2.03 3.24 -13.52
N MET A 66 -0.93 2.85 -12.89
CA MET A 66 -0.45 3.51 -11.66
C MET A 66 -0.33 5.03 -11.92
N PRO A 67 -0.89 5.90 -11.05
CA PRO A 67 -0.78 7.33 -11.23
C PRO A 67 0.66 7.81 -11.03
N ASN A 68 0.94 9.02 -11.51
CA ASN A 68 2.14 9.73 -11.08
C ASN A 68 2.03 10.14 -9.60
N TRP A 69 3.12 10.68 -9.05
CA TRP A 69 3.06 11.30 -7.72
C TRP A 69 1.99 12.39 -7.68
N MET A 70 1.36 12.55 -6.51
CA MET A 70 0.28 13.51 -6.32
C MET A 70 0.71 14.95 -6.69
N PRO A 71 -0.21 15.78 -7.22
CA PRO A 71 0.08 17.16 -7.55
C PRO A 71 0.40 17.99 -6.30
N GLU A 72 1.17 19.07 -6.44
CA GLU A 72 1.61 19.89 -5.30
C GLU A 72 0.44 20.55 -4.55
N ASP A 73 -0.62 20.89 -5.27
CA ASP A 73 -1.85 21.46 -4.74
C ASP A 73 -2.89 20.39 -4.37
N ALA A 74 -2.55 19.10 -4.34
CA ALA A 74 -3.51 18.02 -4.06
C ALA A 74 -4.34 18.23 -2.79
N LEU A 75 -3.76 18.86 -1.75
CA LEU A 75 -4.41 19.09 -0.46
C LEU A 75 -5.11 20.46 -0.35
N THR A 76 -4.93 21.35 -1.32
CA THR A 76 -5.41 22.75 -1.27
C THR A 76 -6.25 23.16 -2.49
N GLY A 77 -6.12 22.43 -3.60
CA GLY A 77 -6.76 22.69 -4.88
C GLY A 77 -8.19 22.16 -4.99
N SER A 78 -8.70 22.06 -6.22
CA SER A 78 -10.07 21.64 -6.52
C SER A 78 -10.37 20.21 -6.09
N ASP A 79 -9.38 19.33 -6.18
CA ASP A 79 -9.54 17.89 -5.95
C ASP A 79 -9.27 17.49 -4.49
N LYS A 80 -9.09 18.47 -3.60
CA LYS A 80 -8.74 18.26 -2.17
C LYS A 80 -9.65 17.30 -1.42
N LEU A 81 -10.92 17.17 -1.83
CA LEU A 81 -11.87 16.26 -1.19
C LEU A 81 -11.51 14.79 -1.42
N GLN A 82 -10.76 14.48 -2.48
CA GLN A 82 -10.29 13.12 -2.75
C GLN A 82 -9.09 12.76 -1.88
N TYR A 83 -8.27 13.75 -1.50
CA TYR A 83 -7.02 13.56 -0.78
C TYR A 83 -7.19 13.80 0.72
N TYR A 84 -6.48 13.01 1.52
CA TYR A 84 -6.39 13.21 2.95
C TYR A 84 -4.99 12.89 3.45
N GLU A 85 -4.37 13.86 4.10
CA GLU A 85 -3.12 13.66 4.84
C GLU A 85 -3.46 13.10 6.23
N MET A 86 -2.97 11.90 6.52
CA MET A 86 -3.17 11.25 7.81
C MET A 86 -2.43 12.02 8.91
N LYS A 87 -3.07 12.15 10.08
CA LYS A 87 -2.44 12.73 11.26
C LYS A 87 -1.44 11.75 11.86
N GLU A 88 -0.42 12.25 12.55
CA GLU A 88 0.58 11.43 13.24
C GLU A 88 -0.05 10.39 14.17
N SER A 89 -1.11 10.75 14.91
CA SER A 89 -1.85 9.82 15.77
C SER A 89 -2.55 8.69 15.00
N GLU A 90 -3.01 8.97 13.78
CA GLU A 90 -3.66 7.97 12.92
C GLU A 90 -2.61 7.05 12.28
N VAL A 91 -1.47 7.62 11.88
CA VAL A 91 -0.31 6.85 11.38
C VAL A 91 0.19 5.88 12.47
N GLU A 92 0.30 6.33 13.72
CA GLU A 92 0.75 5.47 14.82
C GLU A 92 -0.29 4.39 15.16
N GLN A 93 -1.59 4.70 15.08
CA GLN A 93 -2.65 3.71 15.31
C GLN A 93 -2.66 2.60 14.23
N GLU A 94 -2.32 2.96 12.99
CA GLU A 94 -2.39 2.09 11.81
C GLU A 94 -1.00 1.59 11.37
N LYS A 95 0.00 1.75 12.25
CA LYS A 95 1.41 1.61 11.96
C LYS A 95 1.79 0.27 11.34
N GLU A 96 1.27 -0.83 11.87
CA GLU A 96 1.67 -2.19 11.47
C GLU A 96 1.45 -2.46 9.98
N TRP A 97 0.26 -2.14 9.45
CA TRP A 97 -0.02 -2.38 8.03
C TRP A 97 0.53 -1.26 7.13
N LEU A 98 0.70 -0.04 7.64
CA LEU A 98 1.41 1.01 6.91
C LEU A 98 2.89 0.69 6.76
N HIS A 99 3.50 0.03 7.75
CA HIS A 99 4.85 -0.53 7.67
C HIS A 99 4.94 -1.61 6.61
N LEU A 100 3.97 -2.51 6.53
CA LEU A 100 3.90 -3.50 5.44
C LEU A 100 3.95 -2.80 4.07
N TYR A 101 3.19 -1.71 3.88
CA TYR A 101 3.18 -0.98 2.60
C TYR A 101 4.55 -0.41 2.25
N ALA A 102 5.25 0.16 3.22
CA ALA A 102 6.59 0.70 3.01
C ALA A 102 7.65 -0.42 2.79
N GLN A 103 7.51 -1.57 3.46
CA GLN A 103 8.37 -2.73 3.22
C GLN A 103 8.16 -3.31 1.81
N LEU A 104 6.91 -3.42 1.34
CA LEU A 104 6.62 -3.81 -0.04
C LEU A 104 7.24 -2.83 -1.04
N ALA A 105 7.25 -1.54 -0.73
CA ALA A 105 7.91 -0.51 -1.54
C ALA A 105 9.43 -0.68 -1.62
N LEU A 106 10.08 -1.08 -0.51
CA LEU A 106 11.51 -1.39 -0.51
C LEU A 106 11.84 -2.62 -1.34
N LEU A 107 11.06 -3.68 -1.17
CA LEU A 107 11.19 -4.90 -1.98
C LEU A 107 11.03 -4.60 -3.46
N ALA A 108 10.05 -3.79 -3.84
CA ALA A 108 9.84 -3.37 -5.22
C ALA A 108 11.04 -2.59 -5.80
N PHE A 109 11.74 -1.81 -4.97
CA PHE A 109 12.93 -1.06 -5.38
C PHE A 109 14.17 -1.95 -5.62
N GLY A 110 14.07 -3.25 -5.33
CA GLY A 110 15.19 -4.19 -5.46
C GLY A 110 16.11 -4.20 -4.24
N PHE A 111 15.68 -3.61 -3.11
CA PHE A 111 16.32 -3.89 -1.83
C PHE A 111 15.93 -5.30 -1.39
N TYR A 112 16.78 -6.25 -1.74
CA TYR A 112 16.81 -7.53 -1.04
C TYR A 112 17.56 -7.28 0.26
N PRO A 113 16.99 -7.60 1.44
CA PRO A 113 17.75 -7.55 2.67
C PRO A 113 18.91 -8.54 2.52
N GLU A 114 20.12 -8.04 2.22
CA GLU A 114 21.35 -8.86 2.15
C GLU A 114 21.70 -9.46 3.53
N HIS A 115 21.02 -9.01 4.57
CA HIS A 115 21.16 -9.47 5.94
C HIS A 115 19.78 -9.57 6.59
N ASP A 116 19.58 -10.54 7.48
CA ASP A 116 18.38 -10.77 8.34
C ASP A 116 18.03 -9.58 9.28
N ARG A 117 18.38 -8.35 8.91
CA ARG A 117 18.06 -7.13 9.63
C ARG A 117 16.92 -6.47 8.87
N GLU A 118 15.76 -6.44 9.50
CA GLU A 118 14.68 -5.54 9.11
C GLU A 118 15.27 -4.13 9.00
N GLU A 119 15.25 -3.53 7.80
CA GLU A 119 15.61 -2.12 7.69
C GLU A 119 14.57 -1.33 8.49
N PRO A 120 14.97 -0.57 9.53
CA PRO A 120 14.02 0.26 10.25
C PRO A 120 13.48 1.31 9.28
N VAL A 121 12.18 1.22 9.02
CA VAL A 121 11.44 2.17 8.21
C VAL A 121 10.78 3.19 9.12
N GLU A 122 11.06 4.46 8.88
CA GLU A 122 10.39 5.58 9.54
C GLU A 122 9.36 6.19 8.57
N LEU A 123 8.08 6.00 8.86
CA LEU A 123 6.99 6.62 8.11
C LEU A 123 7.01 8.14 8.35
N ARG A 124 6.97 8.94 7.27
CA ARG A 124 7.03 10.41 7.34
C ARG A 124 5.70 11.07 7.05
N LYS A 125 5.21 10.89 5.82
CA LYS A 125 4.00 11.52 5.31
C LYS A 125 3.19 10.50 4.55
N ILE A 126 1.89 10.45 4.85
CA ILE A 126 0.97 9.52 4.22
C ILE A 126 -0.24 10.30 3.76
N VAL A 127 -0.43 10.34 2.45
CA VAL A 127 -1.62 10.91 1.83
C VAL A 127 -2.43 9.79 1.20
N VAL A 128 -3.71 9.73 1.54
CA VAL A 128 -4.66 8.76 1.00
C VAL A 128 -5.54 9.45 -0.02
N GLN A 129 -5.71 8.83 -1.18
CA GLN A 129 -6.65 9.28 -2.19
C GLN A 129 -7.71 8.21 -2.43
N THR A 130 -8.97 8.64 -2.39
CA THR A 130 -10.13 7.84 -2.76
C THR A 130 -10.97 8.59 -3.77
N LYS A 131 -11.62 7.88 -4.69
CA LYS A 131 -12.63 8.46 -5.59
C LYS A 131 -13.80 9.03 -4.81
N GLU A 132 -14.25 8.27 -3.81
CA GLU A 132 -15.39 8.61 -2.98
C GLU A 132 -15.01 9.71 -1.99
N ASP A 133 -15.94 10.65 -1.78
CA ASP A 133 -15.87 11.63 -0.69
C ASP A 133 -16.33 10.96 0.61
N VAL A 134 -15.49 10.04 1.12
CA VAL A 134 -15.65 9.42 2.43
C VAL A 134 -15.11 10.36 3.49
N GLU A 135 -15.70 10.37 4.69
CA GLU A 135 -15.16 11.11 5.84
C GLU A 135 -13.65 10.83 5.97
N SER A 136 -12.85 11.88 6.14
CA SER A 136 -11.39 11.85 6.00
C SER A 136 -10.71 10.68 6.72
N LYS A 137 -11.09 10.43 7.99
CA LYS A 137 -10.56 9.33 8.81
C LYS A 137 -10.85 7.93 8.25
N ASN A 138 -11.91 7.78 7.48
CA ASN A 138 -12.33 6.51 6.89
C ASN A 138 -11.64 6.23 5.54
N LYS A 139 -11.02 7.24 4.91
CA LYS A 139 -10.30 7.05 3.62
C LYS A 139 -9.16 6.05 3.76
N ALA A 140 -8.40 6.09 4.86
CA ALA A 140 -7.31 5.15 5.13
C ALA A 140 -7.79 3.68 5.23
N ARG A 141 -9.06 3.46 5.58
CA ARG A 141 -9.70 2.14 5.69
C ARG A 141 -10.64 1.83 4.51
N ALA A 142 -10.67 2.68 3.48
CA ALA A 142 -11.50 2.46 2.30
C ALA A 142 -11.06 1.21 1.54
N LYS A 143 -12.01 0.41 1.04
CA LYS A 143 -11.69 -0.84 0.34
C LYS A 143 -10.71 -0.64 -0.83
N ASN A 144 -10.88 0.45 -1.57
CA ASN A 144 -10.01 0.86 -2.66
C ASN A 144 -9.43 2.24 -2.34
N ALA A 145 -8.12 2.39 -2.52
CA ALA A 145 -7.44 3.65 -2.26
C ALA A 145 -6.05 3.68 -2.92
N PHE A 146 -5.55 4.88 -3.19
CA PHE A 146 -4.14 5.11 -3.43
C PHE A 146 -3.49 5.69 -2.17
N PHE A 147 -2.32 5.20 -1.81
CA PHE A 147 -1.50 5.72 -0.73
C PHE A 147 -0.22 6.29 -1.29
N TYR A 148 0.02 7.57 -1.01
CA TYR A 148 1.26 8.26 -1.32
C TYR A 148 2.07 8.33 -0.03
N ILE A 149 3.08 7.48 0.08
CA ILE A 149 3.86 7.29 1.30
C ILE A 149 5.25 7.87 1.08
N THR A 150 5.66 8.76 1.97
CA THR A 150 7.07 9.14 2.14
C THR A 150 7.60 8.46 3.39
N PHE A 151 8.76 7.84 3.28
CA PHE A 151 9.39 7.12 4.38
C PHE A 151 10.90 7.19 4.28
N LYS A 152 11.59 6.91 5.39
CA LYS A 152 13.05 6.97 5.50
C LYS A 152 13.59 5.63 5.96
N CYS A 153 14.74 5.24 5.43
CA CYS A 153 15.48 4.05 5.85
C CYS A 153 16.71 4.39 6.69
N SER A 154 17.32 3.36 7.26
CA SER A 154 18.55 3.41 8.10
C SER A 154 19.70 4.21 7.47
N GLY A 155 19.80 4.27 6.13
CA GLY A 155 20.80 5.06 5.40
C GLY A 155 20.54 6.56 5.32
N GLY A 156 19.46 7.06 5.95
CA GLY A 156 19.14 8.49 5.95
C GLY A 156 18.43 9.00 4.69
N GLN A 157 18.24 8.14 3.69
CA GLN A 157 17.61 8.45 2.42
C GLN A 157 16.08 8.45 2.54
N ASP A 158 15.46 9.50 2.01
CA ASP A 158 14.00 9.56 1.84
C ASP A 158 13.57 8.86 0.56
N TYR A 159 12.53 8.05 0.68
CA TYR A 159 11.87 7.32 -0.37
C TYR A 159 10.42 7.73 -0.46
N LYS A 160 9.87 7.56 -1.65
CA LYS A 160 8.46 7.76 -1.92
C LYS A 160 7.90 6.54 -2.62
N ALA A 161 6.66 6.20 -2.30
CA ALA A 161 5.96 5.08 -2.88
C ALA A 161 4.49 5.40 -3.10
N ILE A 162 3.95 4.86 -4.19
CA ILE A 162 2.52 4.85 -4.48
C ILE A 162 2.07 3.41 -4.30
N ILE A 163 1.11 3.21 -3.40
CA ILE A 163 0.46 1.92 -3.17
C ILE A 163 -0.97 2.03 -3.65
N ARG A 164 -1.36 1.21 -4.62
CA ARG A 164 -2.75 1.01 -4.96
C ARG A 164 -3.27 -0.19 -4.19
N ARG A 165 -4.24 0.04 -3.30
CA ARG A 165 -5.06 -1.01 -2.72
C ARG A 165 -6.34 -1.16 -3.54
N THR A 166 -6.64 -2.39 -3.96
CA THR A 166 -7.93 -2.76 -4.54
C THR A 166 -8.50 -3.99 -3.84
N THR A 167 -9.82 -4.05 -3.75
CA THR A 167 -10.56 -5.21 -3.28
C THR A 167 -11.66 -5.51 -4.29
N GLU A 168 -11.49 -6.60 -5.04
CA GLU A 168 -12.48 -7.04 -6.04
C GLU A 168 -13.54 -7.95 -5.40
N GLN A 169 -13.12 -8.73 -4.39
CA GLN A 169 -14.01 -9.57 -3.59
C GLN A 169 -13.48 -9.56 -2.17
N TRP A 170 -14.35 -9.34 -1.19
CA TRP A 170 -13.98 -9.46 0.21
C TRP A 170 -14.52 -10.77 0.78
N PRO A 171 -13.77 -11.53 1.58
CA PRO A 171 -12.37 -11.32 2.00
C PRO A 171 -11.33 -11.89 1.02
N GLU A 172 -11.76 -12.38 -0.15
CA GLU A 172 -10.96 -13.32 -0.95
C GLU A 172 -9.94 -12.69 -1.91
N HIS A 173 -10.19 -11.49 -2.41
CA HIS A 173 -9.39 -10.87 -3.48
C HIS A 173 -9.06 -9.41 -3.17
N MET A 174 -7.96 -9.22 -2.42
CA MET A 174 -7.33 -7.93 -2.20
C MET A 174 -5.95 -7.90 -2.87
N ALA A 175 -5.66 -6.84 -3.61
CA ALA A 175 -4.38 -6.63 -4.27
C ALA A 175 -3.74 -5.31 -3.82
N LEU A 176 -2.43 -5.36 -3.62
CA LEU A 176 -1.56 -4.23 -3.34
C LEU A 176 -0.55 -4.11 -4.47
N GLU A 177 -0.71 -3.09 -5.31
CA GLU A 177 0.27 -2.77 -6.33
C GLU A 177 1.13 -1.60 -5.90
N VAL A 178 2.41 -1.69 -6.19
CA VAL A 178 3.41 -0.77 -5.64
C VAL A 178 4.27 -0.18 -6.74
N GLU A 179 4.50 1.13 -6.69
CA GLU A 179 5.52 1.84 -7.47
C GLU A 179 6.35 2.71 -6.54
N SER A 180 7.68 2.53 -6.57
CA SER A 180 8.63 3.17 -5.65
C SER A 180 9.65 4.03 -6.39
N PHE A 181 10.10 5.12 -5.76
CA PHE A 181 11.10 6.06 -6.29
C PHE A 181 11.90 6.74 -5.18
N LYS A 182 13.15 7.13 -5.47
CA LYS A 182 13.95 7.97 -4.57
C LYS A 182 13.42 9.39 -4.54
N ALA A 183 13.34 10.00 -3.35
CA ALA A 183 13.09 11.43 -3.24
C ALA A 183 14.38 12.19 -3.61
N HIS A 184 14.32 13.06 -4.62
CA HIS A 184 15.43 13.98 -4.90
C HIS A 184 15.43 15.12 -3.87
N HIS A 185 16.54 15.31 -3.17
CA HIS A 185 16.84 16.60 -2.55
C HIS A 185 17.28 17.55 -3.66
N TYR A 186 16.39 18.47 -4.07
CA TYR A 186 16.86 19.69 -4.73
C TYR A 186 17.55 20.53 -3.66
N ILE A 187 18.88 20.58 -3.71
CA ILE A 187 19.66 21.59 -3.02
C ILE A 187 19.44 22.87 -3.86
N ASN A 188 18.68 23.83 -3.31
CA ASN A 188 18.70 25.20 -3.79
C ASN A 188 19.94 25.92 -3.29
#